data_AF-V5G785-F1
#
_entry.id   AF-V5G785-F1
#
_cell.length_a   1.000
_cell.length_b   1.000
_cell.length_c   1.000
_cell.angle_alpha   90.00
_cell.angle_beta   90.00
_cell.angle_gamma   90.00
#
_symmetry.space_group_name_H-M   'P 1'
#
loop_
_entity.id
_entity.type
_entity.pdbx_description
1 polymer ?
#
loop_
_entity_poly.entity_id
_entity_poly.type
_entity_poly.pdbx_seq_one_letter_code
_entity_poly.pdbx_strand_id
1 'polypeptide(L)'
;MSKKVSSELEIAPLRSLDDFLLEAARFQIPNVKDLEKWGNRVTSNLLYYQTNYFLLSIIIFIIVGVIHPIKMACGFLTTSVIFMIFIYVTNEKVGAAHFKRNHPIASILIIFAGGYFVAYMLQSMVVFLLGILLPFAISFIHASLRLRNIKSTKL
;
A
#
# COMPACT_ATOMS: atom_id res chain seq x y z
N MET A 1 -10.21 24.13 34.38
CA MET A 1 -10.26 22.66 34.32
C MET A 1 -10.24 22.25 32.85
N SER A 2 -9.08 21.87 32.31
CA SER A 2 -8.90 21.59 30.88
C SER A 2 -9.48 20.21 30.56
N LYS A 3 -10.50 20.15 29.71
CA LYS A 3 -11.04 18.89 29.19
C LYS A 3 -10.00 18.28 28.25
N LYS A 4 -9.26 17.30 28.77
CA LYS A 4 -8.44 16.39 27.98
C LYS A 4 -9.40 15.51 27.18
N VAL A 5 -9.70 15.89 25.94
CA VAL A 5 -10.38 15.02 24.99
C VAL A 5 -9.41 13.87 24.71
N SER A 6 -9.59 12.73 25.38
CA SER A 6 -8.98 11.49 24.92
C SER A 6 -9.63 11.20 23.58
N SER A 7 -8.86 11.30 22.50
CA SER A 7 -9.24 10.68 21.24
C SER A 7 -9.21 9.17 21.47
N GLU A 8 -10.28 8.61 22.04
CA GLU A 8 -10.54 7.18 21.93
C GLU A 8 -10.57 6.90 20.43
N LEU A 9 -9.59 6.11 19.97
CA LEU A 9 -9.51 5.68 18.59
C LEU A 9 -10.68 4.70 18.38
N GLU A 10 -11.88 5.23 18.12
CA GLU A 10 -13.05 4.43 17.80
C GLU A 10 -12.79 3.71 16.47
N ILE A 11 -12.40 2.43 16.57
CA ILE A 11 -12.28 1.57 15.39
C ILE A 11 -13.69 1.41 14.82
N ALA A 12 -13.87 1.76 13.55
CA ALA A 12 -15.15 1.58 12.88
C ALA A 12 -15.58 0.10 12.98
N PRO A 13 -16.83 -0.18 13.38
CA PRO A 13 -17.30 -1.56 13.51
C PRO A 13 -17.26 -2.26 12.15
N LEU A 14 -16.90 -3.55 12.16
CA LEU A 14 -16.92 -4.37 10.96
C LEU A 14 -18.35 -4.44 10.39
N ARG A 15 -18.52 -4.10 9.11
CA ARG A 15 -19.81 -4.16 8.40
C ARG A 15 -20.04 -5.55 7.82
N SER A 16 -21.31 -5.93 7.66
CA SER A 16 -21.65 -7.22 7.04
C SER A 16 -21.14 -7.28 5.59
N LEU A 17 -20.83 -8.50 5.13
CA LEU A 17 -20.39 -8.71 3.75
C LEU A 17 -21.49 -8.35 2.74
N ASP A 18 -22.76 -8.53 3.11
CA ASP A 18 -23.89 -8.16 2.27
C ASP A 18 -23.93 -6.65 1.98
N ASP A 19 -23.73 -5.82 3.01
CA ASP A 19 -23.66 -4.36 2.88
C ASP A 19 -22.38 -3.91 2.17
N PHE A 20 -21.27 -4.60 2.41
CA PHE A 20 -19.98 -4.25 1.82
C PHE A 20 -19.92 -4.60 0.32
N LEU A 21 -20.26 -5.82 -0.09
CA LEU A 21 -20.01 -6.33 -1.45
C LEU A 21 -21.27 -6.64 -2.27
N LEU A 22 -22.33 -7.15 -1.65
CA LEU A 22 -23.42 -7.82 -2.38
C LEU A 22 -24.59 -6.91 -2.74
N GLU A 23 -24.69 -5.72 -2.15
CA GLU A 23 -25.74 -4.74 -2.47
C GLU A 23 -25.42 -3.98 -3.79
N ALA A 24 -25.40 -4.73 -4.90
CA ALA A 24 -24.99 -4.28 -6.23
C ALA A 24 -25.81 -3.09 -6.78
N ALA A 25 -27.04 -2.90 -6.30
CA ALA A 25 -27.93 -1.80 -6.68
C ALA A 25 -27.40 -0.40 -6.31
N ARG A 26 -26.27 -0.34 -5.60
CA ARG A 26 -25.67 0.89 -5.10
C ARG A 26 -24.27 1.14 -5.65
N PHE A 27 -23.90 0.65 -6.84
CA PHE A 27 -22.65 1.06 -7.50
C PHE A 27 -22.94 1.99 -8.68
N GLN A 28 -22.19 3.10 -8.78
CA GLN A 28 -22.28 4.07 -9.88
C GLN A 28 -20.92 4.64 -10.24
N ILE A 29 -20.66 4.72 -11.56
CA ILE A 29 -19.46 5.32 -12.11
C ILE A 29 -19.31 6.78 -11.62
N PRO A 30 -18.15 7.19 -11.06
CA PRO A 30 -17.89 8.57 -10.67
C PRO A 30 -18.14 9.58 -11.78
N ASN A 31 -18.74 10.71 -11.40
CA ASN A 31 -18.63 11.91 -12.21
C ASN A 31 -17.28 12.58 -11.96
N VAL A 32 -16.29 12.28 -12.81
CA VAL A 32 -14.92 12.84 -12.70
C VAL A 32 -14.84 14.34 -13.00
N LYS A 33 -15.94 14.98 -13.45
CA LYS A 33 -16.00 16.43 -13.65
C LYS A 33 -16.14 17.19 -12.33
N ASP A 34 -16.67 16.55 -11.30
CA ASP A 34 -16.84 17.11 -9.96
C ASP A 34 -15.94 16.34 -8.98
N LEU A 35 -14.66 16.72 -8.98
CA LEU A 35 -13.61 16.06 -8.20
C LEU A 35 -13.86 16.19 -6.69
N GLU A 36 -14.45 17.29 -6.24
CA GLU A 36 -14.76 17.50 -4.83
C GLU A 36 -15.82 16.51 -4.35
N LYS A 37 -16.93 16.38 -5.09
CA LYS A 37 -17.98 15.40 -4.77
C LYS A 37 -17.47 13.97 -4.86
N TRP A 38 -16.64 13.65 -5.85
CA TRP A 38 -16.04 12.33 -5.98
C TRP A 38 -15.09 12.01 -4.82
N GLY A 39 -14.21 12.94 -4.45
CA GLY A 39 -13.31 12.82 -3.30
C GLY A 39 -14.06 12.63 -1.99
N ASN A 40 -15.09 13.43 -1.74
CA ASN A 40 -15.97 13.30 -0.56
C ASN A 40 -16.64 11.92 -0.50
N ARG A 41 -17.09 11.39 -1.64
CA ARG A 41 -17.64 10.04 -1.73
C ARG A 41 -16.59 8.98 -1.39
N VAL A 42 -15.41 9.04 -1.99
CA VAL A 42 -14.31 8.10 -1.73
C VAL A 42 -13.93 8.11 -0.25
N THR A 43 -13.62 9.27 0.32
CA THR A 43 -13.22 9.41 1.73
C THR A 43 -14.32 8.91 2.67
N SER A 44 -15.58 9.25 2.41
CA SER A 44 -16.67 8.84 3.28
C SER A 44 -16.94 7.33 3.23
N ASN A 45 -16.73 6.69 2.08
CA ASN A 45 -16.80 5.23 1.96
C ASN A 45 -15.59 4.56 2.62
N LEU A 46 -14.37 5.09 2.45
CA LEU A 46 -13.15 4.59 3.10
C LEU A 46 -13.29 4.57 4.62
N LEU A 47 -13.78 5.66 5.21
CA LEU A 47 -14.00 5.75 6.66
C LEU A 47 -15.12 4.81 7.14
N TYR A 48 -16.20 4.70 6.37
CA TYR A 48 -17.34 3.88 6.78
C TYR A 48 -17.05 2.36 6.79
N TYR A 49 -16.28 1.89 5.80
CA TYR A 49 -15.89 0.48 5.64
C TYR A 49 -14.42 0.22 5.99
N GLN A 50 -13.80 1.08 6.81
CA GLN A 50 -12.36 1.03 7.13
C GLN A 50 -11.89 -0.39 7.51
N THR A 51 -12.59 -1.03 8.45
CA THR A 51 -12.25 -2.38 8.92
C THR A 51 -12.46 -3.44 7.83
N ASN A 52 -13.49 -3.31 7.00
CA ASN A 52 -13.70 -4.20 5.84
C ASN A 52 -12.58 -4.06 4.80
N TYR A 53 -12.15 -2.83 4.47
CA TYR A 53 -11.03 -2.61 3.55
C TYR A 53 -9.71 -3.14 4.10
N PHE A 54 -9.48 -3.01 5.41
CA PHE A 54 -8.29 -3.59 6.05
C PHE A 54 -8.28 -5.12 5.93
N LEU A 55 -9.39 -5.78 6.25
CA LEU A 55 -9.51 -7.24 6.08
C LEU A 55 -9.39 -7.66 4.62
N LEU A 56 -10.06 -6.95 3.70
CA LEU A 56 -9.94 -7.19 2.26
C LEU A 56 -8.48 -7.09 1.80
N SER A 57 -7.74 -6.11 2.33
CA SER A 57 -6.33 -5.92 2.00
C SER A 57 -5.47 -7.10 2.47
N ILE A 58 -5.69 -7.59 3.69
CA ILE A 58 -5.01 -8.78 4.22
C ILE A 58 -5.33 -10.00 3.34
N ILE A 59 -6.60 -10.21 3.02
CA ILE A 59 -7.05 -11.36 2.21
C ILE A 59 -6.38 -11.34 0.83
N ILE A 60 -6.43 -10.21 0.13
CA ILE A 60 -5.79 -10.06 -1.19
C ILE A 60 -4.27 -10.29 -1.08
N PHE A 61 -3.62 -9.70 -0.08
CA PHE A 61 -2.18 -9.86 0.12
C PHE A 61 -1.80 -11.33 0.37
N ILE A 62 -2.57 -12.05 1.19
CA ILE A 62 -2.38 -13.50 1.42
C ILE A 62 -2.60 -14.28 0.14
N ILE A 63 -3.65 -13.99 -0.64
CA ILE A 63 -3.92 -14.67 -1.91
C ILE A 63 -2.74 -14.51 -2.88
N VAL A 64 -2.25 -13.28 -3.09
CA VAL A 64 -1.07 -13.03 -3.93
C VAL A 64 0.17 -13.75 -3.35
N GLY A 65 0.31 -13.72 -2.03
CA GLY A 65 1.32 -14.46 -1.26
C GLY A 65 1.35 -15.95 -1.54
N VAL A 66 0.19 -16.60 -1.54
CA VAL A 66 0.04 -18.04 -1.76
C VAL A 66 0.20 -18.41 -3.24
N ILE A 67 -0.23 -17.55 -4.17
CA ILE A 67 -0.06 -17.78 -5.62
C ILE A 67 1.40 -17.65 -6.05
N HIS A 68 2.16 -16.72 -5.46
CA HIS A 68 3.55 -16.43 -5.83
C HIS A 68 4.51 -16.35 -4.63
N PRO A 69 4.62 -17.39 -3.78
CA PRO A 69 5.30 -17.32 -2.49
C PRO A 69 6.79 -17.00 -2.62
N ILE A 70 7.47 -17.65 -3.58
CA ILE A 70 8.89 -17.42 -3.83
C ILE A 70 9.13 -16.00 -4.33
N LYS A 71 8.34 -15.51 -5.30
CA LYS A 71 8.49 -14.16 -5.84
C LYS A 71 8.21 -13.09 -4.78
N MET A 72 7.23 -13.33 -3.90
CA MET A 72 6.91 -12.44 -2.78
C MET A 72 8.05 -12.37 -1.77
N ALA A 73 8.59 -13.52 -1.34
CA ALA A 73 9.73 -13.57 -0.42
C ALA A 73 10.99 -12.92 -1.02
N CYS A 74 11.31 -13.27 -2.27
CA CYS A 74 12.42 -12.70 -3.02
C CYS A 74 12.27 -11.19 -3.24
N GLY A 75 11.07 -10.72 -3.60
CA GLY A 75 10.77 -9.31 -3.80
C GLY A 75 10.90 -8.52 -2.51
N PHE A 76 10.32 -9.03 -1.41
CA PHE A 76 10.47 -8.44 -0.08
C PHE A 76 11.94 -8.31 0.32
N LEU A 77 12.70 -9.41 0.25
CA LEU A 77 14.12 -9.41 0.63
C LEU A 77 14.94 -8.44 -0.21
N THR A 78 14.74 -8.44 -1.53
CA THR A 78 15.44 -7.55 -2.46
C THR A 78 15.13 -6.08 -2.12
N THR A 79 13.86 -5.74 -1.95
CA THR A 79 13.43 -4.39 -1.57
C THR A 79 14.01 -3.98 -0.22
N SER A 80 13.99 -4.85 0.79
CA SER A 80 14.58 -4.58 2.11
C SER A 80 16.09 -4.33 2.05
N VAL A 81 16.82 -5.11 1.27
CA VAL A 81 18.27 -4.92 1.06
C VAL A 81 18.55 -3.57 0.40
N ILE A 82 17.78 -3.21 -0.65
CA ILE A 82 17.91 -1.90 -1.31
C ILE A 82 17.67 -0.76 -0.31
N PHE A 83 16.61 -0.84 0.50
CA PHE A 83 16.32 0.16 1.53
C PHE A 83 17.42 0.24 2.59
N MET A 84 17.96 -0.90 3.04
CA MET A 84 19.04 -0.94 4.02
C MET A 84 20.32 -0.31 3.47
N ILE A 85 20.70 -0.64 2.23
CA ILE A 85 21.84 -0.02 1.54
C ILE A 85 21.63 1.48 1.41
N PHE A 86 20.43 1.92 1.01
CA PHE A 86 20.10 3.34 0.89
C PHE A 86 20.26 4.07 2.23
N ILE A 87 19.66 3.55 3.31
CA ILE A 87 19.76 4.10 4.66
C ILE A 87 21.22 4.17 5.11
N TYR A 88 21.99 3.10 4.90
CA TYR A 88 23.41 3.06 5.25
C TYR A 88 24.20 4.12 4.50
N VAL A 89 24.07 4.21 3.18
CA VAL A 89 24.80 5.20 2.36
C VAL A 89 24.41 6.63 2.71
N THR A 90 23.14 6.88 3.03
CA THR A 90 22.66 8.22 3.40
C THR A 90 23.17 8.66 4.78
N ASN A 91 23.25 7.75 5.74
CA ASN A 91 23.69 8.07 7.11
C ASN A 91 25.21 8.05 7.26
N GLU A 92 25.91 7.08 6.65
CA GLU A 92 27.36 6.87 6.80
C GLU A 92 28.15 7.37 5.60
N LYS A 93 27.94 8.63 5.22
CA LYS A 93 28.54 9.25 4.02
C LYS A 93 30.08 9.19 4.03
N VAL A 94 30.71 9.32 5.20
CA VAL A 94 32.17 9.30 5.35
C VAL A 94 32.74 7.91 5.09
N GLY A 95 32.13 6.87 5.66
CA GLY A 95 32.54 5.48 5.44
C GLY A 95 32.36 5.05 3.98
N ALA A 96 31.20 5.40 3.39
CA ALA A 96 30.92 5.12 1.98
C ALA A 96 31.89 5.87 1.04
N ALA A 97 32.21 7.14 1.34
CA ALA A 97 33.16 7.92 0.55
C ALA A 97 34.60 7.39 0.66
N HIS A 98 35.03 6.98 1.86
CA HIS A 98 36.36 6.41 2.09
C HIS A 98 36.52 5.07 1.37
N PHE A 99 35.52 4.19 1.42
CA PHE A 99 35.52 2.93 0.68
C PHE A 99 35.63 3.16 -0.83
N LYS A 100 34.85 4.10 -1.38
CA LYS A 100 34.91 4.48 -2.81
C LYS A 100 36.28 5.00 -3.22
N ARG A 101 36.93 5.80 -2.37
CA ARG A 101 38.25 6.39 -2.64
C ARG A 101 39.37 5.35 -2.58
N ASN A 102 39.30 4.42 -1.63
CA ASN A 102 40.34 3.41 -1.42
C ASN A 102 40.21 2.22 -2.37
N HIS A 103 38.99 1.89 -2.81
CA HIS A 103 38.70 0.77 -3.69
C HIS A 103 37.80 1.17 -4.87
N PRO A 104 38.29 2.00 -5.80
CA PRO A 104 37.49 2.53 -6.91
C PRO A 104 37.00 1.42 -7.86
N ILE A 105 37.86 0.44 -8.20
CA ILE A 105 37.47 -0.69 -9.07
C ILE A 105 36.40 -1.56 -8.40
N ALA A 106 36.57 -1.89 -7.12
CA ALA A 106 35.60 -2.69 -6.38
C ALA A 106 34.23 -1.98 -6.30
N SER A 107 34.23 -0.66 -6.13
CA SER A 107 33.01 0.15 -6.11
C SER A 107 32.26 0.09 -7.44
N ILE A 108 32.98 0.16 -8.57
CA ILE A 108 32.38 0.04 -9.90
C ILE A 108 31.80 -1.38 -10.09
N LEU A 109 32.54 -2.42 -9.72
CA LEU A 109 32.06 -3.81 -9.81
C LEU A 109 30.80 -4.03 -8.98
N ILE A 110 30.75 -3.49 -7.76
CA ILE A 110 29.56 -3.55 -6.89
C ILE A 110 28.36 -2.87 -7.54
N ILE A 111 28.54 -1.72 -8.19
CA ILE A 111 27.45 -1.02 -8.88
C ILE A 111 26.90 -1.87 -10.03
N PHE A 112 27.77 -2.43 -10.88
CA PHE A 112 27.33 -3.29 -12.00
C PHE A 112 26.69 -4.59 -11.51
N ALA A 113 27.29 -5.26 -10.52
CA ALA A 113 26.73 -6.46 -9.92
C ALA A 113 25.38 -6.19 -9.26
N GLY A 114 25.25 -5.07 -8.55
CA GLY A 114 23.99 -4.61 -7.94
C GLY A 114 22.94 -4.32 -9.00
N GLY A 115 23.29 -3.61 -10.08
CA GLY A 115 22.39 -3.34 -11.20
C GLY A 115 21.90 -4.62 -11.87
N TYR A 116 22.79 -5.57 -12.15
CA TYR A 116 22.44 -6.88 -12.69
C TYR A 116 21.54 -7.67 -11.74
N PHE A 117 21.86 -7.69 -10.45
CA PHE A 117 21.04 -8.35 -9.43
C PHE A 117 19.63 -7.75 -9.37
N VAL A 118 19.49 -6.42 -9.37
CA VAL A 118 18.17 -5.77 -9.40
C VAL A 118 17.41 -6.10 -10.68
N ALA A 119 18.08 -6.06 -11.84
CA ALA A 119 17.46 -6.43 -13.10
C ALA A 119 16.97 -7.89 -13.11
N TYR A 120 17.76 -8.81 -12.56
CA TYR A 120 17.40 -10.21 -12.40
C TYR A 120 16.20 -10.41 -11.45
N MET A 121 16.15 -9.63 -10.35
CA MET A 121 15.10 -9.70 -9.34
C MET A 121 13.86 -8.85 -9.68
N LEU A 122 13.87 -8.11 -10.80
CA LEU A 122 12.83 -7.15 -11.17
C LEU A 122 11.44 -7.79 -11.18
N GLN A 123 11.30 -8.99 -11.74
CA GLN A 123 10.02 -9.68 -11.77
C GLN A 123 9.46 -9.96 -10.36
N SER A 124 10.33 -10.37 -9.43
CA SER A 124 9.95 -10.62 -8.04
C SER A 124 9.58 -9.33 -7.32
N MET A 125 10.33 -8.24 -7.56
CA MET A 125 10.01 -6.91 -7.02
C MET A 125 8.65 -6.41 -7.53
N VAL A 126 8.37 -6.56 -8.82
CA VAL A 126 7.08 -6.16 -9.40
C VAL A 126 5.93 -6.96 -8.78
N VAL A 127 6.08 -8.28 -8.63
CA VAL A 127 5.04 -9.10 -7.98
C VAL A 127 4.82 -8.68 -6.52
N PHE A 128 5.89 -8.41 -5.77
CA PHE A 128 5.79 -7.93 -4.40
C PHE A 128 5.11 -6.56 -4.28
N LEU A 129 5.52 -5.60 -5.12
CA LEU A 129 4.91 -4.26 -5.16
C LEU A 129 3.44 -4.31 -5.60
N LEU A 130 3.10 -5.14 -6.60
CA LEU A 130 1.72 -5.37 -6.99
C LEU A 130 0.91 -6.04 -5.87
N GLY A 131 1.51 -6.98 -5.14
CA GLY A 131 0.88 -7.60 -3.97
C GLY A 131 0.49 -6.58 -2.90
N ILE A 132 1.30 -5.54 -2.72
CA ILE A 132 0.98 -4.41 -1.83
C ILE A 132 -0.03 -3.47 -2.47
N LEU A 133 0.14 -3.08 -3.73
CA LEU A 133 -0.65 -2.05 -4.40
C LEU A 133 -2.08 -2.50 -4.74
N LEU A 134 -2.27 -3.77 -5.09
CA LEU A 134 -3.54 -4.33 -5.51
C LEU A 134 -4.66 -4.17 -4.45
N PRO A 135 -4.43 -4.47 -3.16
CA PRO A 135 -5.33 -4.10 -2.06
C PRO A 135 -5.82 -2.65 -2.08
N PHE A 136 -4.91 -1.69 -2.26
CA PHE A 136 -5.24 -0.26 -2.28
C PHE A 136 -6.04 0.09 -3.53
N ALA A 137 -5.66 -0.45 -4.69
CA ALA A 137 -6.36 -0.21 -5.95
C ALA A 137 -7.81 -0.73 -5.88
N ILE A 138 -8.02 -1.94 -5.38
CA ILE A 138 -9.36 -2.53 -5.22
C ILE A 138 -10.18 -1.73 -4.20
N SER A 139 -9.58 -1.38 -3.06
CA SER A 139 -10.26 -0.55 -2.04
C SER A 139 -10.68 0.81 -2.60
N PHE A 140 -9.81 1.45 -3.38
CA PHE A 140 -10.10 2.72 -4.03
C PHE A 140 -11.18 2.59 -5.10
N ILE A 141 -11.13 1.56 -5.95
CA ILE A 141 -12.16 1.29 -6.96
C ILE A 141 -13.51 1.07 -6.28
N HIS A 142 -13.54 0.24 -5.24
CA HIS A 142 -14.76 -0.05 -4.48
C HIS A 142 -15.31 1.22 -3.80
N ALA A 143 -14.47 1.97 -3.10
CA ALA A 143 -14.85 3.24 -2.45
C ALA A 143 -15.30 4.29 -3.46
N SER A 144 -14.70 4.28 -4.66
CA SER A 144 -15.10 5.14 -5.76
C SER A 144 -16.47 4.75 -6.28
N LEU A 145 -16.74 3.48 -6.58
CA LEU A 145 -17.99 3.06 -7.21
C LEU A 145 -19.17 3.02 -6.24
N ARG A 146 -18.96 2.75 -4.95
CA ARG A 146 -20.04 2.61 -3.98
C ARG A 146 -20.79 3.93 -3.77
N LEU A 147 -22.09 3.91 -4.05
CA LEU A 147 -23.04 4.92 -3.62
C LEU A 147 -23.51 4.60 -2.21
N ARG A 148 -23.59 5.64 -1.39
CA ARG A 148 -24.27 5.58 -0.10
C ARG A 148 -25.43 6.56 -0.13
N ASN A 149 -26.60 6.14 0.33
CA ASN A 149 -27.73 7.04 0.47
C ASN A 149 -27.44 7.95 1.68
N ILE A 150 -27.27 9.26 1.45
CA ILE A 150 -26.91 10.25 2.49
C ILE A 150 -28.05 10.40 3.53
N LYS A 151 -29.25 9.87 3.23
CA LYS A 151 -30.42 9.89 4.12
C LYS A 151 -30.32 9.01 5.38
N SER A 152 -29.31 8.13 5.51
CA SER A 152 -29.08 7.40 6.77
C SER A 152 -28.02 8.03 7.66
N THR A 153 -27.58 9.26 7.38
CA THR A 153 -26.79 10.05 8.33
C THR A 153 -27.75 10.79 9.28
N LYS A 154 -28.42 10.03 10.14
CA LYS A 154 -28.75 10.56 11.47
C LYS A 154 -27.63 10.07 12.38
N LEU A 155 -26.76 11.01 12.77
CA LEU A 155 -26.19 10.99 14.12
C LEU A 155 -27.33 11.13 15.12
#